data_AF-A0A9W7PN45-F1
#
_entry.id   AF-A0A9W7PN45-F1
#
_cell.length_a   1.000
_cell.length_b   1.000
_cell.length_c   1.000
_cell.angle_alpha   90.00
_cell.angle_beta   90.00
_cell.angle_gamma   90.00
#
_symmetry.space_group_name_H-M   'P 1'
#
loop_
_entity.id
_entity.type
_entity.pdbx_description
1 polymer ?
#
loop_
_entity_poly.entity_id
_entity_poly.type
_entity_poly.pdbx_seq_one_letter_code
_entity_poly.pdbx_strand_id
1 'polypeptide(L)'
;METQYLYPKNPKKIKYPIYSSPWSISDHVFFLKSVYRPNDSKLKKSLQALYPDAEIVLTNSGTSALVVGLKYLKVAKGDEVILSNFNCPNVIEAILT
;
A
#
# COMPACT_ATOMS: atom_id res chain seq x y z
N MET A 1 10.01 -3.11 -30.46
CA MET A 1 11.04 -3.14 -29.40
C MET A 1 10.48 -3.97 -28.26
N GLU A 2 10.94 -5.21 -28.11
CA GLU A 2 10.53 -6.06 -27.00
C GLU A 2 11.39 -5.75 -25.77
N THR A 3 10.75 -5.40 -24.65
CA THR A 3 11.43 -5.20 -23.38
C THR A 3 11.93 -6.55 -22.85
N GLN A 4 13.23 -6.79 -22.98
CA GLN A 4 13.88 -7.95 -22.37
C GLN A 4 13.97 -7.73 -20.86
N TYR A 5 13.05 -8.32 -20.11
CA TYR A 5 13.17 -8.41 -18.66
C TYR A 5 14.32 -9.38 -18.33
N LEU A 6 15.37 -8.86 -17.68
CA LEU A 6 16.46 -9.66 -17.13
C LEU A 6 15.96 -10.44 -15.91
N TYR A 7 15.19 -11.50 -16.13
CA TYR A 7 14.92 -12.48 -15.09
C TYR A 7 16.17 -13.36 -14.91
N PRO A 8 16.76 -13.46 -13.70
CA PRO A 8 17.85 -14.37 -13.47
C PRO A 8 17.37 -15.81 -13.73
N LYS A 9 18.08 -16.55 -14.60
CA LYS A 9 17.72 -17.91 -15.06
C LYS A 9 17.59 -18.96 -13.96
N ASN A 10 17.96 -18.63 -12.73
CA ASN A 10 17.82 -19.51 -11.58
C ASN A 10 17.74 -18.64 -10.30
N PRO A 11 16.57 -18.07 -9.96
CA PRO A 11 16.44 -17.35 -8.71
C PRO A 11 16.56 -18.41 -7.61
N LYS A 12 17.74 -18.52 -6.98
CA LYS A 12 17.93 -19.30 -5.75
C LYS A 12 16.73 -18.97 -4.87
N LYS A 13 15.84 -19.95 -4.64
CA LYS A 13 14.52 -19.82 -3.97
C LYS A 13 14.38 -18.43 -3.37
N ILE A 14 13.60 -17.54 -4.00
CA ILE A 14 13.23 -16.27 -3.38
C ILE A 14 12.46 -16.65 -2.13
N LYS A 15 13.18 -16.91 -1.04
CA LYS A 15 12.67 -16.82 0.31
C LYS A 15 12.35 -15.35 0.41
N TYR A 16 11.12 -14.98 0.08
CA TYR A 16 10.53 -13.82 0.71
C TYR A 16 10.84 -14.01 2.19
N PRO A 17 11.63 -13.14 2.83
CA PRO A 17 11.64 -13.15 4.28
C PRO A 17 10.18 -12.90 4.65
N ILE A 18 9.49 -13.96 5.09
CA ILE A 18 8.24 -13.83 5.79
C ILE A 18 8.68 -13.18 7.10
N TYR A 19 8.76 -11.86 7.10
CA TYR A 19 8.95 -11.12 8.32
C TYR A 19 7.68 -11.34 9.12
N SER A 20 7.77 -12.20 10.13
CA SER A 20 6.79 -12.24 11.21
C SER A 20 6.95 -10.94 12.00
N SER A 21 6.49 -9.82 11.43
CA SER A 21 6.26 -8.62 12.21
C SER A 21 4.80 -8.68 12.65
N PRO A 22 4.50 -9.07 13.90
CA PRO A 22 3.19 -8.75 14.44
C PRO A 22 3.12 -7.22 14.43
N TRP A 23 2.31 -6.67 13.53
CA TRP A 23 1.94 -5.26 13.57
C TRP A 23 1.58 -4.94 15.01
N SER A 24 2.47 -4.21 15.67
CA SER A 24 2.29 -3.85 17.06
C SER A 24 1.07 -2.96 17.11
N ILE A 25 0.31 -3.00 18.20
CA ILE A 25 -0.80 -2.07 18.46
C ILE A 25 -0.32 -0.60 18.29
N SER A 26 0.98 -0.36 18.46
CA SER A 26 1.69 0.88 18.09
C SER A 26 1.44 1.31 16.63
N ASP A 27 1.54 0.39 15.67
CA ASP A 27 1.44 0.70 14.24
C ASP A 27 0.00 1.07 13.83
N HIS A 28 -1.01 0.54 14.52
CA HIS A 28 -2.40 1.01 14.38
C HIS A 28 -2.62 2.43 14.91
N VAL A 29 -1.95 2.80 16.00
CA VAL A 29 -1.98 4.17 16.53
C VAL A 29 -1.20 5.12 15.62
N PHE A 30 -0.06 4.68 15.07
CA PHE A 30 0.67 5.41 14.03
C PHE A 30 -0.12 5.52 12.73
N PHE A 31 -0.95 4.53 12.39
CA PHE A 31 -1.83 4.56 11.22
C PHE A 31 -2.95 5.61 11.34
N LEU A 32 -3.59 5.74 12.50
CA LEU A 32 -4.54 6.83 12.74
C LEU A 32 -3.85 8.21 12.68
N LYS A 33 -2.55 8.27 13.01
CA LYS A 33 -1.70 9.45 12.80
C LYS A 33 -1.14 9.58 11.38
N SER A 34 -1.18 8.53 10.55
CA SER A 34 -0.56 8.51 9.22
C SER A 34 -1.46 9.09 8.14
N VAL A 35 -2.77 9.15 8.40
CA VAL A 35 -3.72 9.94 7.62
C VAL A 35 -3.54 11.41 8.00
N TYR A 36 -2.84 12.15 7.14
CA TYR A 36 -2.57 13.56 7.37
C TYR A 36 -3.85 14.35 7.02
N ARG A 37 -4.55 14.83 8.05
CA ARG A 37 -5.80 15.60 7.95
C ARG A 37 -5.68 17.14 7.95
N PRO A 38 -4.56 17.83 7.63
CA PRO A 38 -4.66 19.26 7.45
C PRO A 38 -5.42 19.53 6.15
N ASN A 39 -6.64 20.02 6.31
CA ASN A 39 -7.49 20.50 5.22
C ASN A 39 -6.82 21.61 4.39
N ASP A 40 -5.76 22.25 4.92
CA ASP A 40 -5.03 23.34 4.27
C ASP A 40 -3.68 22.96 3.62
N SER A 41 -3.41 21.67 3.42
CA SER A 41 -2.20 21.25 2.68
C SER A 41 -2.20 21.81 1.23
N LYS A 42 -1.15 22.56 0.87
CA LYS A 42 -0.93 23.01 -0.52
C LYS A 42 -0.87 21.83 -1.49
N LEU A 43 -0.24 20.73 -1.08
CA LEU A 43 -0.18 19.50 -1.88
C LEU A 43 -1.59 18.93 -2.13
N LYS A 44 -2.44 18.88 -1.10
CA LYS A 44 -3.82 18.41 -1.24
C LYS A 44 -4.61 19.28 -2.22
N LYS A 45 -4.51 20.61 -2.08
CA LYS A 45 -5.17 21.57 -2.98
C LYS A 45 -4.70 21.40 -4.44
N SER A 46 -3.39 21.25 -4.66
CA SER A 46 -2.84 21.01 -6.00
C SER A 46 -3.32 19.68 -6.60
N LEU A 47 -3.35 18.60 -5.82
CA LEU A 47 -3.86 17.31 -6.28
C LEU A 47 -5.37 17.36 -6.57
N GLN A 48 -6.15 18.07 -5.74
CA GLN A 48 -7.59 18.24 -5.96
C GLN A 48 -7.86 19.04 -7.24
N ALA A 49 -7.02 20.02 -7.57
CA ALA A 49 -7.15 20.76 -8.82
C ALA A 49 -6.84 19.89 -10.06
N LEU A 50 -5.93 18.92 -9.93
CA LEU A 50 -5.59 17.97 -10.99
C LEU A 50 -6.63 16.84 -11.14
N TYR A 51 -7.26 16.44 -10.04
CA TYR A 51 -8.26 15.38 -9.98
C TYR A 51 -9.55 15.90 -9.33
N PRO A 52 -10.32 16.74 -10.04
CA PRO A 52 -11.45 17.49 -9.46
C PRO A 52 -12.54 16.58 -8.87
N ASP A 53 -12.76 15.41 -9.49
CA ASP A 53 -13.81 14.47 -9.11
C ASP A 53 -13.33 13.39 -8.11
N ALA A 54 -12.09 13.48 -7.62
CA ALA A 54 -11.50 12.50 -6.72
C ALA A 54 -11.41 13.02 -5.28
N GLU A 55 -11.73 12.19 -4.28
CA GLU A 55 -11.38 12.51 -2.90
C GLU A 55 -9.88 12.31 -2.67
N ILE A 56 -9.18 13.37 -2.27
CA ILE A 56 -7.74 13.30 -1.98
C ILE A 56 -7.50 13.06 -0.49
N VAL A 57 -6.96 11.88 -0.18
CA VAL A 57 -6.49 11.49 1.16
C VAL A 57 -4.96 11.42 1.15
N LEU A 58 -4.31 12.25 1.98
CA LEU A 58 -2.86 12.21 2.12
C LEU A 58 -2.45 11.19 3.19
N THR A 59 -1.52 10.32 2.84
CA THR A 59 -0.88 9.38 3.76
C THR A 59 0.63 9.62 3.82
N ASN A 60 1.28 9.14 4.87
CA ASN A 60 2.73 9.23 5.01
C ASN A 60 3.53 8.25 4.12
N SER A 61 2.87 7.30 3.44
CA SER A 61 3.49 6.22 2.67
C SER A 61 2.49 5.52 1.74
N GLY A 62 3.01 4.86 0.71
CA GLY A 62 2.21 4.02 -0.19
C GLY A 62 1.59 2.81 0.51
N THR A 63 2.33 2.15 1.42
CA THR A 63 1.77 1.04 2.23
C THR A 63 0.59 1.51 3.08
N SER A 64 0.69 2.68 3.73
CA SER A 64 -0.44 3.22 4.50
C SER A 64 -1.64 3.55 3.61
N ALA A 65 -1.41 4.06 2.39
CA ALA A 65 -2.49 4.31 1.43
C ALA A 65 -3.22 3.01 1.04
N LEU A 66 -2.46 1.94 0.77
CA LEU A 66 -3.04 0.64 0.44
C LEU A 66 -3.87 0.08 1.59
N VAL A 67 -3.35 0.10 2.81
CA VAL A 67 -4.08 -0.37 4.00
C VAL A 67 -5.37 0.44 4.24
N VAL A 68 -5.33 1.77 4.05
CA VAL A 68 -6.55 2.61 4.11
C VAL A 68 -7.56 2.17 3.06
N GLY A 69 -7.13 1.96 1.81
CA GLY A 69 -8.00 1.52 0.73
C GLY A 69 -8.67 0.18 1.03
N LEU A 70 -7.89 -0.81 1.49
CA LEU A 70 -8.40 -2.14 1.85
C LEU A 70 -9.45 -2.06 2.98
N LYS A 71 -9.19 -1.26 4.02
CA LYS A 71 -10.15 -1.03 5.11
C LYS A 71 -11.41 -0.32 4.65
N TYR A 72 -11.29 0.68 3.79
CA TYR A 72 -12.44 1.38 3.21
C TYR A 72 -13.33 0.43 2.39
N LEU A 73 -12.71 -0.48 1.65
CA LEU A 73 -13.38 -1.55 0.91
C LEU A 73 -13.89 -2.69 1.80
N LYS A 74 -13.62 -2.65 3.11
CA LYS A 74 -13.99 -3.67 4.10
C LYS A 74 -13.48 -5.08 3.75
N VAL A 75 -12.31 -5.17 3.12
CA VAL A 75 -11.63 -6.44 2.88
C VAL A 75 -11.38 -7.13 4.23
N ALA A 76 -11.81 -8.38 4.34
CA ALA A 76 -11.76 -9.18 5.55
C ALA A 76 -11.00 -10.49 5.32
N LYS A 77 -10.69 -11.19 6.42
CA LYS A 77 -10.05 -12.50 6.37
C LYS A 77 -10.92 -13.50 5.59
N GLY A 78 -10.37 -14.05 4.53
CA GLY A 78 -11.05 -14.98 3.63
C GLY A 78 -11.45 -14.36 2.29
N ASP A 79 -11.38 -13.04 2.17
CA ASP A 79 -11.60 -12.36 0.89
C ASP A 79 -10.40 -12.53 -0.05
N GLU A 80 -10.67 -12.51 -1.35
CA GLU A 80 -9.65 -12.61 -2.38
C GLU A 80 -9.24 -11.22 -2.88
N VAL A 81 -7.93 -10.98 -2.95
CA VAL A 81 -7.35 -9.76 -3.53
C VAL A 81 -6.48 -10.15 -4.71
N ILE A 82 -6.80 -9.63 -5.90
CA ILE A 82 -6.04 -9.87 -7.11
C ILE A 82 -4.85 -8.90 -7.16
N LEU A 83 -3.64 -9.43 -7.39
CA LEU A 83 -2.40 -8.68 -7.48
C LEU A 83 -1.56 -9.11 -8.69
N SER A 84 -0.72 -8.20 -9.19
CA SER A 84 0.29 -8.53 -10.20
C SER A 84 1.37 -9.42 -9.59
N ASN A 85 1.87 -10.40 -10.35
CA ASN A 85 3.01 -11.24 -9.95
C ASN A 85 4.30 -10.42 -9.73
N PHE A 86 4.42 -9.27 -10.38
CA PHE A 86 5.52 -8.33 -10.18
C PHE A 86 5.03 -7.19 -9.28
N ASN A 87 5.26 -7.32 -7.97
CA ASN A 87 4.86 -6.35 -6.96
C ASN A 87 5.92 -6.19 -5.86
N CYS A 88 5.75 -5.14 -5.04
CA CYS A 88 6.56 -4.95 -3.84
C CYS A 88 6.06 -5.87 -2.71
N PRO A 89 6.95 -6.52 -1.92
CA PRO A 89 6.56 -7.37 -0.80
C PRO A 89 5.59 -6.71 0.19
N ASN A 90 5.73 -5.40 0.42
CA ASN A 90 4.85 -4.61 1.28
C ASN A 90 3.37 -4.63 0.87
N VAL A 91 3.06 -4.90 -0.41
CA VAL A 91 1.68 -5.04 -0.89
C VAL A 91 1.06 -6.32 -0.31
N ILE A 92 1.81 -7.42 -0.34
CA ILE A 92 1.37 -8.71 0.20
C ILE A 92 1.19 -8.58 1.71
N GLU A 93 2.14 -7.96 2.41
CA GLU A 93 2.05 -7.74 3.86
C GLU A 93 0.83 -6.90 4.24
N ALA A 94 0.54 -5.83 3.49
CA ALA A 94 -0.63 -4.98 3.73
C ALA A 94 -1.97 -5.70 3.54
N ILE A 95 -2.03 -6.72 2.67
CA ILE A 95 -3.25 -7.52 2.43
C ILE A 95 -3.44 -8.59 3.51
N LEU A 96 -2.36 -9.20 3.98
CA LEU A 96 -2.41 -10.29 4.96
C LEU A 96 -2.60 -9.82 6.41
N THR A 97 -2.55 -8.50 6.65
CA THR A 97 -2.70 -7.88 7.98
C THR A 97 -4.16 -7.52 8.25
#